data_AF-A0A4Q4R015-F1
#
_entry.id   AF-A0A4Q4R015-F1
#
_cell.length_a   1.000
_cell.length_b   1.000
_cell.length_c   1.000
_cell.angle_alpha   90.00
_cell.angle_beta   90.00
_cell.angle_gamma   90.00
#
_symmetry.space_group_name_H-M   'P 1'
#
loop_
_entity.id
_entity.type
_entity.pdbx_description
1 polymer ?
#
loop_
_entity_poly.entity_id
_entity_poly.type
_entity_poly.pdbx_seq_one_letter_code
_entity_poly.pdbx_strand_id
1 'polypeptide(L)'
;MSRASTTSYGQVIEYIQDRLYLASYTSPPDANTPFPYPKQSQSPSKRSSRAQVGPTAAGPKAHPPVYFSIDKTLLYNAFHGDFGPLHIGHLYRFAVQLHEVLGDPANEDRAVVFWSSADSRSRANAACILACYMVLIQSWPPHLALAPIAQMDPPCMPFRDAGYSQADYVLNIQDVIYGVWKAKEEGLCGLKDFSLEEYEKFERVDMGDFNWVTPNFLAFASPQQQPTHEIPTSSPMYATLPSNIAEIQRSGLPGPFKNVLSHFCARNVGLVVRLNSELYSSSYFTKLGIQHLNMIFDDGTCPPLSLVRKFVNLAHEMITVQKRGIAVHCKAGLGRTGCLIGAYLIYKHGFTANEIIAYMRFMRPGMVVGPQQHWLHLNQGTFREWWFEDTIKAKYAQMMPSTPTKSPHKQRLASNGQTFTPPNGSSKRAALGEIESNERSNSGHIGVLEDNLPAPTPGQPRKTSKLYGNGRSPQRIDENEPFTKSHTEVRADITRFDGESDEEFHLRQIARRTSSRSPQRSPTLKDKQRRAFSTTSVVQTSVTHTSFGFGEESDLENTAPAGIRPKTPKEKSGSGSINMGKIRSSPSRRSTDGKSAVRKTSGRVGSLGNAISRPKS
;
A
#
# COMPACT_ATOMS: atom_id res chain seq x y z
N MET A 1 29.71 -14.03 -46.24
CA MET A 1 28.28 -14.12 -45.90
C MET A 1 28.17 -14.62 -44.46
N SER A 2 28.19 -13.71 -43.49
CA SER A 2 28.00 -14.07 -42.08
C SER A 2 26.52 -14.35 -41.84
N ARG A 3 26.21 -15.42 -41.10
CA ARG A 3 24.87 -15.72 -40.62
C ARG A 3 24.36 -14.51 -39.84
N ALA A 4 23.31 -13.87 -40.35
CA ALA A 4 22.51 -12.94 -39.57
C ALA A 4 22.06 -13.67 -38.30
N SER A 5 22.59 -13.27 -37.15
CA SER A 5 22.03 -13.68 -35.86
C SER A 5 20.59 -13.17 -35.88
N THR A 6 19.63 -14.09 -35.78
CA THR A 6 18.24 -13.76 -35.49
C THR A 6 18.19 -12.93 -34.22
N THR A 7 18.17 -11.60 -34.35
CA THR A 7 17.83 -10.67 -33.29
C THR A 7 16.41 -11.06 -32.85
N SER A 8 16.28 -11.64 -31.66
CA SER A 8 14.96 -11.95 -31.13
C SER A 8 14.26 -10.61 -30.91
N TYR A 9 13.31 -10.31 -31.78
CA TYR A 9 12.59 -9.04 -31.79
C TYR A 9 11.60 -9.03 -30.63
N GLY A 10 11.91 -8.30 -29.56
CA GLY A 10 10.90 -7.97 -28.57
C GLY A 10 9.94 -6.91 -29.11
N GLN A 11 8.71 -6.90 -28.56
CA GLN A 11 7.66 -5.97 -28.93
C GLN A 11 8.15 -4.51 -28.82
N VAL A 12 7.98 -3.73 -29.90
CA VAL A 12 8.19 -2.27 -29.90
C VAL A 12 6.84 -1.63 -29.61
N ILE A 13 6.74 -0.92 -28.49
CA ILE A 13 5.54 -0.31 -27.95
C ILE A 13 5.61 1.20 -28.18
N GLU A 14 4.59 1.75 -28.82
CA GLU A 14 4.46 3.18 -29.06
C GLU A 14 3.86 3.87 -27.83
N TYR A 15 4.60 4.82 -27.25
CA TYR A 15 4.11 5.67 -26.14
C TYR A 15 3.63 7.01 -26.65
N ILE A 16 4.44 7.68 -27.46
CA ILE A 16 4.09 8.93 -28.13
C ILE A 16 4.27 8.70 -29.61
N GLN A 17 3.18 8.88 -30.36
CA GLN A 17 3.14 8.66 -31.80
C GLN A 17 4.31 9.36 -32.49
N ASP A 18 5.02 8.61 -33.31
CA ASP A 18 6.15 9.04 -34.14
C ASP A 18 7.34 9.63 -33.38
N ARG A 19 7.35 9.58 -32.03
CA ARG A 19 8.39 10.23 -31.22
C ARG A 19 9.04 9.36 -30.15
N LEU A 20 8.26 8.63 -29.35
CA LEU A 20 8.80 7.88 -28.21
C LEU A 20 8.25 6.45 -28.17
N TYR A 21 9.18 5.49 -28.15
CA TYR A 21 8.90 4.07 -28.16
C TYR A 21 9.62 3.38 -27.00
N LEU A 22 9.00 2.35 -26.46
CA LEU A 22 9.58 1.40 -25.51
C LEU A 22 9.83 0.08 -26.24
N ALA A 23 11.02 -0.49 -26.15
CA ALA A 23 11.34 -1.76 -26.78
C ALA A 23 12.16 -2.67 -25.87
N SER A 24 12.26 -3.94 -26.25
CA SER A 24 13.19 -4.88 -25.59
C SER A 24 13.94 -5.70 -26.61
N TYR A 25 15.26 -5.85 -26.45
CA TYR A 25 16.11 -6.55 -27.40
C TYR A 25 17.05 -7.53 -26.69
N THR A 26 17.38 -8.65 -27.33
CA THR A 26 18.39 -9.61 -26.81
C THR A 26 19.83 -9.17 -27.08
N SER A 27 20.01 -8.22 -28.01
CA SER A 27 21.31 -7.65 -28.35
C SER A 27 21.16 -6.13 -28.53
N PRO A 28 22.21 -5.33 -28.31
CA PRO A 28 22.15 -3.89 -28.55
C PRO A 28 21.65 -3.58 -29.98
N PRO A 29 20.62 -2.73 -30.13
CA PRO A 29 20.10 -2.36 -31.44
C PRO A 29 21.07 -1.44 -32.18
N ASP A 30 21.03 -1.52 -33.50
CA ASP A 30 21.82 -0.75 -34.45
C ASP A 30 20.92 -0.11 -35.53
N ALA A 31 21.50 0.62 -36.49
CA ALA A 31 20.76 1.25 -37.58
C ALA A 31 20.02 0.26 -38.50
N ASN A 32 20.37 -1.04 -38.45
CA ASN A 32 19.74 -2.10 -39.25
C ASN A 32 18.64 -2.84 -38.48
N THR A 33 18.46 -2.51 -37.20
CA THR A 33 17.46 -3.16 -36.37
C THR A 33 16.06 -2.82 -36.90
N PRO A 34 15.21 -3.84 -37.17
CA PRO A 34 13.87 -3.59 -37.67
C PRO A 34 13.11 -2.62 -36.76
N PHE A 35 12.44 -1.64 -37.35
CA PHE A 35 11.65 -0.66 -36.64
C PHE A 35 10.30 -0.50 -37.35
N PRO A 36 9.17 -0.52 -36.63
CA PRO A 36 7.86 -0.35 -37.24
C PRO A 36 7.68 1.11 -37.63
N TYR A 37 8.18 1.48 -38.82
CA TYR A 37 7.95 2.82 -39.34
C TYR A 37 6.45 3.07 -39.53
N PRO A 38 5.97 4.28 -39.22
CA PRO A 38 4.57 4.65 -39.42
C PRO A 38 4.20 4.40 -40.89
N LYS A 39 3.18 3.57 -41.13
CA LYS A 39 2.67 3.38 -42.49
C LYS A 39 2.07 4.71 -42.93
N GLN A 40 2.68 5.37 -43.91
CA GLN A 40 2.05 6.51 -44.56
C GLN A 40 0.66 6.09 -45.03
N SER A 41 -0.38 6.78 -44.54
CA SER A 41 -1.74 6.59 -45.03
C SER A 41 -1.76 7.04 -46.49
N GLN A 42 -1.52 6.11 -47.42
CA GLN A 42 -1.86 6.37 -48.80
C GLN A 42 -3.37 6.51 -48.86
N SER A 43 -3.85 7.74 -49.08
CA SER A 43 -5.24 7.97 -49.46
C SER A 43 -5.53 7.02 -50.64
N PRO A 44 -6.68 6.34 -50.67
CA PRO A 44 -6.99 5.41 -51.77
C PRO A 44 -7.05 6.21 -53.07
N SER A 45 -5.94 6.26 -53.80
CA SER A 45 -5.91 6.92 -55.09
C SER A 45 -6.78 6.08 -56.02
N LYS A 46 -7.77 6.74 -56.65
CA LYS A 46 -8.62 6.11 -57.64
C LYS A 46 -7.73 5.46 -58.69
N ARG A 47 -7.90 4.14 -58.83
CA ARG A 47 -7.32 3.30 -59.88
C ARG A 47 -7.48 3.98 -61.24
N SER A 48 -6.47 4.72 -61.70
CA SER A 48 -6.34 5.09 -63.11
C SER A 48 -5.43 4.07 -63.77
N SER A 49 -5.98 3.37 -64.75
CA SER A 49 -5.30 2.39 -65.60
C SER A 49 -4.27 3.06 -66.50
N ARG A 50 -3.02 3.19 -66.05
CA ARG A 50 -1.81 3.08 -66.88
C ARG A 50 -0.56 3.10 -65.99
N ALA A 51 0.09 1.96 -65.81
CA ALA A 51 1.42 1.93 -65.21
C ALA A 51 2.44 2.40 -66.25
N GLN A 52 2.98 3.60 -66.06
CA GLN A 52 4.25 4.01 -66.65
C GLN A 52 5.35 3.58 -65.68
N VAL A 53 6.29 2.76 -66.14
CA VAL A 53 7.49 2.39 -65.38
C VAL A 53 8.44 3.57 -65.46
N GLY A 54 8.24 4.55 -64.58
CA GLY A 54 9.21 5.60 -64.27
C GLY A 54 9.93 5.29 -62.96
N PRO A 55 11.11 5.86 -62.69
CA PRO A 55 11.78 5.68 -61.42
C PRO A 55 10.84 6.10 -60.30
N THR A 56 10.49 5.15 -59.43
CA THR A 56 9.80 5.43 -58.18
C THR A 56 10.60 6.49 -57.44
N ALA A 57 9.99 7.66 -57.24
CA ALA A 57 10.52 8.67 -56.35
C ALA A 57 10.86 7.99 -55.02
N ALA A 58 12.13 8.09 -54.59
CA ALA A 58 12.53 7.63 -53.28
C ALA A 58 11.58 8.26 -52.27
N GLY A 59 10.77 7.44 -51.59
CA GLY A 59 9.96 7.91 -50.47
C GLY A 59 10.86 8.65 -49.47
N PRO A 60 10.29 9.55 -48.65
CA PRO A 60 11.08 10.31 -47.69
C PRO A 60 11.93 9.33 -46.88
N LYS A 61 13.24 9.58 -46.84
CA LYS A 61 14.20 8.74 -46.12
C LYS A 61 13.77 8.72 -44.66
N ALA A 62 13.15 7.64 -44.22
CA ALA A 62 12.83 7.47 -42.81
C ALA A 62 14.17 7.43 -42.06
N HIS A 63 14.43 8.46 -41.25
CA HIS A 63 15.66 8.53 -40.49
C HIS A 63 15.68 7.36 -39.49
N PRO A 64 16.82 6.66 -39.35
CA PRO A 64 16.90 5.54 -38.42
C PRO A 64 16.63 6.05 -36.99
N PRO A 65 15.89 5.30 -36.17
CA PRO A 65 15.62 5.68 -34.78
C PRO A 65 16.91 5.86 -33.97
N VAL A 66 16.79 6.59 -32.87
CA VAL A 66 17.82 6.75 -31.84
C VAL A 66 17.52 5.77 -30.73
N TYR A 67 18.50 4.95 -30.35
CA TYR A 67 18.35 3.97 -29.29
C TYR A 67 19.12 4.40 -28.06
N PHE A 68 18.49 4.34 -26.89
CA PHE A 68 19.17 4.51 -25.61
C PHE A 68 18.60 3.55 -24.56
N SER A 69 19.40 3.20 -23.56
CA SER A 69 19.03 2.24 -22.52
C SER A 69 19.63 2.66 -21.18
N ILE A 70 18.98 2.25 -20.09
CA ILE A 70 19.43 2.50 -18.72
C ILE A 70 19.98 1.26 -18.01
N ASP A 71 19.89 0.08 -18.63
CA ASP A 71 20.16 -1.21 -17.97
C ASP A 71 21.55 -1.30 -17.35
N LYS A 72 22.54 -0.62 -17.93
CA LYS A 72 23.94 -0.61 -17.45
C LYS A 72 24.28 0.62 -16.60
N THR A 73 23.41 1.62 -16.56
CA THR A 73 23.69 2.91 -15.90
C THR A 73 22.89 3.09 -14.63
N LEU A 74 21.65 2.60 -14.59
CA LEU A 74 20.73 2.72 -13.45
C LEU A 74 20.48 1.33 -12.86
N LEU A 75 21.32 0.95 -11.90
CA LEU A 75 21.30 -0.37 -11.29
C LEU A 75 20.47 -0.37 -10.00
N TYR A 76 19.55 -1.31 -9.88
CA TYR A 76 18.84 -1.56 -8.63
C TYR A 76 19.73 -2.36 -7.67
N ASN A 77 20.00 -1.80 -6.49
CA ASN A 77 20.74 -2.47 -5.44
C ASN A 77 19.81 -3.41 -4.65
N ALA A 78 19.81 -4.69 -5.02
CA ALA A 78 18.98 -5.71 -4.39
C ALA A 78 19.43 -6.03 -2.95
N PHE A 79 18.46 -6.15 -2.03
CA PHE A 79 18.73 -6.67 -0.69
C PHE A 79 18.83 -8.20 -0.71
N HIS A 80 17.96 -8.84 -1.49
CA HIS A 80 17.93 -10.28 -1.68
C HIS A 80 17.43 -10.64 -3.10
N GLY A 81 16.18 -11.11 -3.23
CA GLY A 81 15.57 -11.46 -4.51
C GLY A 81 14.78 -10.33 -5.17
N ASP A 82 14.66 -9.19 -4.49
CA ASP A 82 14.02 -7.98 -5.03
C ASP A 82 14.85 -7.38 -6.17
N PHE A 83 14.17 -6.87 -7.19
CA PHE A 83 14.83 -6.33 -8.40
C PHE A 83 14.30 -4.95 -8.81
N GLY A 84 13.34 -4.40 -8.06
CA GLY A 84 12.65 -3.16 -8.39
C GLY A 84 11.43 -2.92 -7.49
N PRO A 85 10.65 -1.86 -7.76
CA PRO A 85 10.85 -0.91 -8.85
C PRO A 85 12.06 0.02 -8.62
N LEU A 86 12.56 0.65 -9.68
CA LEU A 86 13.54 1.72 -9.57
C LEU A 86 12.97 2.91 -8.78
N HIS A 87 13.74 3.44 -7.83
CA HIS A 87 13.33 4.54 -6.96
C HIS A 87 13.41 5.93 -7.61
N ILE A 88 12.92 6.95 -6.90
CA ILE A 88 12.83 8.35 -7.38
C ILE A 88 14.16 8.94 -7.87
N GLY A 89 15.28 8.65 -7.20
CA GLY A 89 16.61 9.06 -7.69
C GLY A 89 16.94 8.52 -9.09
N HIS A 90 16.59 7.26 -9.37
CA HIS A 90 16.73 6.70 -10.72
C HIS A 90 15.81 7.39 -11.72
N LEU A 91 14.57 7.70 -11.33
CA LEU A 91 13.65 8.44 -12.20
C LEU A 91 14.22 9.81 -12.59
N TYR A 92 14.84 10.52 -11.63
CA TYR A 92 15.48 11.81 -11.91
C TYR A 92 16.59 11.66 -12.96
N ARG A 93 17.50 10.69 -12.78
CA ARG A 93 18.59 10.44 -13.74
C ARG A 93 18.07 10.00 -15.11
N PHE A 94 17.05 9.15 -15.14
CA PHE A 94 16.37 8.75 -16.36
C PHE A 94 15.75 9.95 -17.09
N ALA A 95 15.09 10.85 -16.36
CA ALA A 95 14.48 12.04 -16.94
C ALA A 95 15.53 12.96 -17.59
N VAL A 96 16.67 13.17 -16.93
CA VAL A 96 17.80 13.94 -17.49
C VAL A 96 18.30 13.31 -18.79
N GLN A 97 18.58 12.00 -18.78
CA GLN A 97 19.04 11.30 -19.99
C GLN A 97 18.01 11.36 -21.12
N LEU A 98 16.73 11.16 -20.83
CA LEU A 98 15.67 11.24 -21.82
C LEU A 98 15.53 12.65 -22.40
N HIS A 99 15.65 13.70 -21.57
CA HIS A 99 15.60 15.09 -22.04
C HIS A 99 16.83 15.47 -22.87
N GLU A 100 18.01 14.97 -22.53
CA GLU A 100 19.22 15.15 -23.35
C GLU A 100 19.03 14.52 -24.74
N VAL A 101 18.55 13.27 -24.81
CA VAL A 101 18.31 12.58 -26.08
C VAL A 101 17.22 13.27 -26.91
N LEU A 102 16.13 13.71 -26.28
CA LEU A 102 15.03 14.39 -26.96
C LEU A 102 15.38 15.82 -27.38
N GLY A 103 16.28 16.50 -26.64
CA GLY A 103 16.69 17.88 -26.87
C GLY A 103 17.87 18.04 -27.83
N ASP A 104 18.58 16.96 -28.17
CA ASP A 104 19.66 16.98 -29.15
C ASP A 104 19.13 17.34 -30.56
N PRO A 105 19.62 18.42 -31.19
CA PRO A 105 19.21 18.83 -32.54
C PRO A 105 19.39 17.73 -33.60
N ALA A 106 20.32 16.78 -33.40
CA ALA A 106 20.51 15.65 -34.32
C ALA A 106 19.32 14.66 -34.31
N ASN A 107 18.43 14.77 -33.31
CA ASN A 107 17.33 13.85 -33.05
C ASN A 107 15.94 14.47 -33.27
N GLU A 108 15.86 15.70 -33.81
CA GLU A 108 14.58 16.41 -33.99
C GLU A 108 13.58 15.62 -34.85
N ASP A 109 14.03 15.11 -36.00
CA ASP A 109 13.21 14.34 -36.96
C ASP A 109 13.31 12.81 -36.78
N ARG A 110 13.80 12.34 -35.62
CA ARG A 110 14.06 10.90 -35.37
C ARG A 110 13.15 10.37 -34.27
N ALA A 111 12.67 9.13 -34.43
CA ALA A 111 12.02 8.41 -33.35
C ALA A 111 13.04 8.02 -32.28
N VAL A 112 12.71 8.25 -31.01
CA VAL A 112 13.52 7.85 -29.86
C VAL A 112 12.98 6.54 -29.30
N VAL A 113 13.85 5.54 -29.20
CA VAL A 113 13.54 4.20 -28.70
C VAL A 113 14.28 3.99 -27.40
N PHE A 114 13.54 4.08 -26.30
CA PHE A 114 14.01 3.64 -25.00
C PHE A 114 13.91 2.10 -24.96
N TRP A 115 15.03 1.42 -24.72
CA TRP A 115 15.03 -0.04 -24.75
C TRP A 115 15.69 -0.68 -23.53
N SER A 116 15.24 -1.89 -23.21
CA SER A 116 15.83 -2.75 -22.19
C SER A 116 16.25 -4.11 -22.77
N SER A 117 16.99 -4.86 -21.97
CA SER A 117 17.24 -6.29 -22.17
C SER A 117 15.92 -7.04 -22.22
N ALA A 118 15.89 -8.16 -22.96
CA ALA A 118 14.68 -8.95 -23.19
C ALA A 118 14.21 -9.75 -21.97
N ASP A 119 14.93 -9.75 -20.85
CA ASP A 119 14.51 -10.45 -19.63
C ASP A 119 13.33 -9.76 -18.94
N SER A 120 12.52 -10.53 -18.23
CA SER A 120 11.26 -10.06 -17.66
C SER A 120 11.42 -9.01 -16.54
N ARG A 121 12.60 -8.95 -15.89
CA ARG A 121 12.89 -7.99 -14.81
C ARG A 121 13.30 -6.64 -15.37
N SER A 122 14.24 -6.61 -16.32
CA SER A 122 14.66 -5.37 -17.00
C SER A 122 13.49 -4.73 -17.72
N ARG A 123 12.65 -5.53 -18.39
CA ARG A 123 11.42 -5.06 -19.04
C ARG A 123 10.44 -4.43 -18.04
N ALA A 124 10.27 -5.03 -16.86
CA ALA A 124 9.41 -4.49 -15.82
C ALA A 124 9.91 -3.14 -15.29
N ASN A 125 11.22 -3.03 -15.02
CA ASN A 125 11.83 -1.79 -14.56
C ASN A 125 11.78 -0.68 -15.62
N ALA A 126 12.09 -0.98 -16.88
CA ALA A 126 12.04 -0.02 -17.97
C ALA A 126 10.60 0.46 -18.25
N ALA A 127 9.63 -0.46 -18.34
CA ALA A 127 8.23 -0.07 -18.49
C ALA A 127 7.72 0.77 -17.30
N CYS A 128 8.10 0.39 -16.08
CA CYS A 128 7.69 1.10 -14.87
C CYS A 128 8.28 2.50 -14.77
N ILE A 129 9.59 2.68 -15.00
CA ILE A 129 10.22 4.01 -14.90
C ILE A 129 9.72 4.97 -15.99
N LEU A 130 9.47 4.47 -17.20
CA LEU A 130 8.88 5.28 -18.27
C LEU A 130 7.45 5.69 -17.92
N ALA A 131 6.63 4.77 -17.41
CA ALA A 131 5.28 5.12 -16.96
C ALA A 131 5.28 6.09 -15.76
N CYS A 132 6.22 5.95 -14.81
CA CYS A 132 6.43 6.90 -13.72
C CYS A 132 6.81 8.29 -14.25
N TYR A 133 7.68 8.37 -15.25
CA TYR A 133 8.04 9.61 -15.94
C TYR A 133 6.80 10.28 -16.54
N MET A 134 5.96 9.52 -17.23
CA MET A 134 4.72 10.06 -17.82
C MET A 134 3.77 10.64 -16.77
N VAL A 135 3.63 9.98 -15.63
CA VAL A 135 2.74 10.44 -14.55
C VAL A 135 3.31 11.64 -13.79
N LEU A 136 4.58 11.56 -13.35
CA LEU A 136 5.16 12.58 -12.48
C LEU A 136 5.52 13.85 -13.25
N ILE A 137 6.18 13.71 -14.40
CA ILE A 137 6.76 14.82 -15.16
C ILE A 137 5.79 15.30 -16.25
N GLN A 138 5.28 14.39 -17.07
CA GLN A 138 4.35 14.76 -18.16
C GLN A 138 2.90 14.96 -17.68
N SER A 139 2.61 14.65 -16.41
CA SER A 139 1.28 14.78 -15.81
C SER A 139 0.18 13.99 -16.52
N TRP A 140 0.54 12.83 -17.08
CA TRP A 140 -0.44 11.91 -17.62
C TRP A 140 -1.24 11.25 -16.49
N PRO A 141 -2.55 11.00 -16.70
CA PRO A 141 -3.31 10.14 -15.81
C PRO A 141 -2.84 8.67 -15.93
N PRO A 142 -2.94 7.86 -14.85
CA PRO A 142 -2.43 6.48 -14.83
C PRO A 142 -2.88 5.59 -15.99
N HIS A 143 -4.16 5.69 -16.38
CA HIS A 143 -4.71 4.86 -17.44
C HIS A 143 -4.06 5.11 -18.82
N LEU A 144 -3.62 6.34 -19.11
CA LEU A 144 -2.89 6.64 -20.36
C LEU A 144 -1.45 6.13 -20.30
N ALA A 145 -0.78 6.27 -19.14
CA ALA A 145 0.58 5.78 -18.97
C ALA A 145 0.67 4.24 -19.00
N LEU A 146 -0.39 3.55 -18.59
CA LEU A 146 -0.46 2.08 -18.55
C LEU A 146 -0.99 1.46 -19.85
N ALA A 147 -1.79 2.18 -20.64
CA ALA A 147 -2.40 1.63 -21.84
C ALA A 147 -1.40 1.01 -22.85
N PRO A 148 -0.23 1.63 -23.15
CA PRO A 148 0.73 1.05 -24.10
C PRO A 148 1.33 -0.28 -23.64
N ILE A 149 1.50 -0.46 -22.33
CA ILE A 149 2.11 -1.65 -21.73
C ILE A 149 1.08 -2.67 -21.23
N ALA A 150 -0.20 -2.37 -21.41
CA ALA A 150 -1.27 -3.31 -21.12
C ALA A 150 -1.18 -4.50 -22.07
N GLN A 151 -1.25 -5.73 -21.52
CA GLN A 151 -1.17 -6.97 -22.29
C GLN A 151 0.14 -7.14 -23.09
N MET A 152 1.24 -6.54 -22.62
CA MET A 152 2.56 -6.81 -23.20
C MET A 152 2.88 -8.31 -23.12
N ASP A 153 3.36 -8.89 -24.22
CA ASP A 153 3.67 -10.32 -24.36
C ASP A 153 5.14 -10.52 -24.76
N PRO A 154 5.96 -11.26 -23.99
CA PRO A 154 5.67 -11.89 -22.69
C PRO A 154 5.30 -10.89 -21.58
N PRO A 155 4.56 -11.25 -20.53
CA PRO A 155 4.24 -10.32 -19.45
C PRO A 155 5.50 -9.82 -18.70
N CYS A 156 5.40 -8.62 -18.11
CA CYS A 156 6.39 -8.13 -17.14
C CYS A 156 6.40 -8.99 -15.88
N MET A 157 7.57 -9.15 -15.27
CA MET A 157 7.65 -9.77 -13.94
C MET A 157 7.09 -8.82 -12.87
N PRO A 158 6.17 -9.27 -12.00
CA PRO A 158 5.74 -8.51 -10.83
C PRO A 158 6.89 -8.28 -9.84
N PHE A 159 6.84 -7.17 -9.11
CA PHE A 159 7.82 -6.83 -8.08
C PHE A 159 7.53 -7.61 -6.79
N ARG A 160 8.57 -8.21 -6.23
CA ARG A 160 8.54 -8.91 -4.93
C ARG A 160 9.11 -8.05 -3.81
N ASP A 161 9.05 -8.55 -2.58
CA ASP A 161 9.67 -7.91 -1.43
C ASP A 161 11.16 -8.27 -1.25
N ALA A 162 11.80 -7.55 -0.33
CA ALA A 162 13.21 -7.69 0.04
C ALA A 162 13.47 -8.78 1.11
N GLY A 163 12.47 -9.61 1.43
CA GLY A 163 12.58 -10.68 2.41
C GLY A 163 13.36 -11.90 1.90
N TYR A 164 13.85 -12.71 2.86
CA TYR A 164 14.54 -13.96 2.59
C TYR A 164 13.59 -15.12 2.26
N SER A 165 12.32 -15.03 2.68
CA SER A 165 11.31 -16.05 2.42
C SER A 165 10.90 -16.10 0.94
N GLN A 166 10.19 -17.17 0.56
CA GLN A 166 9.52 -17.25 -0.73
C GLN A 166 8.51 -16.10 -0.87
N ALA A 167 8.42 -15.50 -2.06
CA ALA A 167 7.50 -14.40 -2.31
C ALA A 167 6.07 -14.94 -2.45
N ASP A 168 5.17 -14.47 -1.59
CA ASP A 168 3.74 -14.81 -1.58
C ASP A 168 2.84 -13.58 -1.75
N TYR A 169 3.44 -12.41 -1.98
CA TYR A 169 2.79 -11.14 -2.27
C TYR A 169 3.57 -10.43 -3.37
N VAL A 170 2.86 -9.88 -4.35
CA VAL A 170 3.48 -9.21 -5.50
C VAL A 170 2.80 -7.88 -5.79
N LEU A 171 3.59 -6.94 -6.33
CA LEU A 171 3.12 -5.65 -6.83
C LEU A 171 3.32 -5.58 -8.33
N ASN A 172 2.31 -5.10 -9.05
CA ASN A 172 2.39 -4.89 -10.48
C ASN A 172 2.79 -3.44 -10.79
N ILE A 173 3.16 -3.18 -12.05
CA ILE A 173 3.44 -1.81 -12.53
C ILE A 173 2.24 -0.89 -12.25
N GLN A 174 1.01 -1.40 -12.44
CA GLN A 174 -0.21 -0.66 -12.13
C GLN A 174 -0.21 -0.12 -10.69
N ASP A 175 0.15 -0.94 -9.71
CA ASP A 175 0.16 -0.54 -8.30
C ASP A 175 1.18 0.59 -8.04
N VAL A 176 2.35 0.52 -8.68
CA VAL A 176 3.37 1.58 -8.62
C VAL A 176 2.84 2.87 -9.22
N ILE A 177 2.26 2.82 -10.42
CA ILE A 177 1.79 4.02 -11.12
C ILE A 177 0.65 4.70 -10.37
N TYR A 178 -0.34 3.94 -9.86
CA TYR A 178 -1.41 4.53 -9.05
C TYR A 178 -0.92 5.05 -7.70
N GLY A 179 0.04 4.36 -7.06
CA GLY A 179 0.64 4.84 -5.81
C GLY A 179 1.41 6.14 -5.99
N VAL A 180 2.27 6.22 -7.00
CA VAL A 180 3.05 7.42 -7.32
C VAL A 180 2.13 8.57 -7.77
N TRP A 181 1.12 8.29 -8.60
CA TRP A 181 0.14 9.28 -9.00
C TRP A 181 -0.63 9.84 -7.80
N LYS A 182 -1.19 8.99 -6.94
CA LYS A 182 -1.92 9.43 -5.75
C LYS A 182 -1.02 10.23 -4.81
N ALA A 183 0.23 9.83 -4.63
CA ALA A 183 1.19 10.59 -3.85
C ALA A 183 1.48 11.99 -4.43
N LYS A 184 1.52 12.13 -5.76
CA LYS A 184 1.61 13.43 -6.41
C LYS A 184 0.37 14.29 -6.16
N GLU A 185 -0.83 13.73 -6.36
CA GLU A 185 -2.10 14.45 -6.16
C GLU A 185 -2.28 14.91 -4.70
N GLU A 186 -1.83 14.10 -3.75
CA GLU A 186 -1.87 14.41 -2.31
C GLU A 186 -0.70 15.32 -1.86
N GLY A 187 0.18 15.76 -2.77
CA GLY A 187 1.32 16.61 -2.46
C GLY A 187 2.41 15.95 -1.62
N LEU A 188 2.48 14.61 -1.62
CA LEU A 188 3.48 13.82 -0.90
C LEU A 188 4.77 13.60 -1.71
N CYS A 189 4.69 13.70 -3.03
CA CYS A 189 5.83 13.49 -3.93
C CYS A 189 5.83 14.54 -5.04
N GLY A 190 6.96 15.22 -5.21
CA GLY A 190 7.15 16.22 -6.26
C GLY A 190 8.63 16.38 -6.61
N LEU A 191 8.93 16.42 -7.90
CA LEU A 191 10.32 16.56 -8.39
C LEU A 191 10.87 17.98 -8.25
N LYS A 192 10.00 18.99 -8.09
CA LYS A 192 10.41 20.41 -8.00
C LYS A 192 11.31 20.69 -6.80
N ASP A 193 10.98 20.08 -5.66
CA ASP A 193 11.69 20.28 -4.39
C ASP A 193 12.59 19.06 -4.05
N PHE A 194 12.73 18.12 -4.98
CA PHE A 194 13.53 16.92 -4.80
C PHE A 194 15.01 17.19 -5.07
N SER A 195 15.87 16.94 -4.09
CA SER A 195 17.32 17.02 -4.23
C SER A 195 17.91 15.62 -4.44
N LEU A 196 18.42 15.35 -5.64
CA LEU A 196 19.08 14.09 -5.97
C LEU A 196 20.34 13.87 -5.11
N GLU A 197 21.16 14.91 -4.97
CA GLU A 197 22.41 14.85 -4.20
C GLU A 197 22.13 14.48 -2.74
N GLU A 198 21.12 15.10 -2.14
CA GLU A 198 20.74 14.80 -0.76
C GLU A 198 20.23 13.37 -0.61
N TYR A 199 19.38 12.93 -1.54
CA TYR A 199 18.81 11.59 -1.55
C TYR A 199 19.90 10.51 -1.62
N GLU A 200 20.80 10.61 -2.61
CA GLU A 200 21.91 9.63 -2.80
C GLU A 200 22.97 9.72 -1.69
N LYS A 201 23.15 10.89 -1.09
CA LYS A 201 24.07 11.05 0.04
C LYS A 201 23.56 10.29 1.25
N PHE A 202 22.30 10.48 1.64
CA PHE A 202 21.79 9.97 2.91
C PHE A 202 21.19 8.57 2.86
N GLU A 203 20.91 8.02 1.66
CA GLU A 203 20.58 6.59 1.54
C GLU A 203 21.76 5.67 1.91
N ARG A 204 22.99 6.19 1.88
CA ARG A 204 24.19 5.42 2.23
C ARG A 204 24.27 5.13 3.72
N VAL A 205 24.71 3.91 4.05
CA VAL A 205 24.90 3.42 5.42
C VAL A 205 25.87 4.27 6.22
N ASP A 206 26.99 4.67 5.62
CA ASP A 206 28.00 5.49 6.29
C ASP A 206 27.56 6.96 6.48
N MET A 207 26.45 7.36 5.86
CA MET A 207 25.88 8.69 5.96
C MET A 207 24.62 8.77 6.82
N GLY A 208 24.05 7.62 7.22
CA GLY A 208 22.91 7.54 8.14
C GLY A 208 21.81 6.57 7.70
N ASP A 209 21.81 6.11 6.44
CA ASP A 209 20.78 5.25 5.83
C ASP A 209 19.36 5.71 6.14
N PHE A 210 18.97 6.83 5.54
CA PHE A 210 17.63 7.39 5.66
C PHE A 210 17.11 8.04 4.39
N ASN A 211 15.78 8.00 4.23
CA ASN A 211 15.08 8.68 3.14
C ASN A 211 13.80 9.34 3.68
N TRP A 212 13.47 10.50 3.11
CA TRP A 212 12.13 11.07 3.24
C TRP A 212 11.16 10.26 2.39
N VAL A 213 10.16 9.66 3.03
CA VAL A 213 9.07 8.92 2.37
C VAL A 213 7.96 9.88 1.96
N THR A 214 7.70 10.90 2.78
CA THR A 214 6.83 12.05 2.48
C THR A 214 7.45 13.30 3.08
N PRO A 215 6.92 14.52 2.85
CA PRO A 215 7.42 15.73 3.53
C PRO A 215 7.32 15.67 5.06
N ASN A 216 6.52 14.74 5.61
CA ASN A 216 6.30 14.60 7.05
C ASN A 216 6.97 13.37 7.66
N PHE A 217 7.29 12.34 6.89
CA PHE A 217 7.88 11.10 7.39
C PHE A 217 9.24 10.81 6.81
N LEU A 218 10.19 10.56 7.70
CA LEU A 218 11.52 10.06 7.39
C LEU A 218 11.66 8.63 7.94
N ALA A 219 12.10 7.71 7.09
CA ALA A 219 12.43 6.35 7.47
C ALA A 219 13.95 6.20 7.52
N PHE A 220 14.48 5.58 8.59
CA PHE A 220 15.92 5.40 8.76
C PHE A 220 16.29 4.09 9.45
N ALA A 221 17.54 3.66 9.30
CA ALA A 221 18.11 2.56 10.08
C ALA A 221 18.49 3.00 11.49
N SER A 222 18.49 2.06 12.46
CA SER A 222 18.82 2.41 13.85
C SER A 222 20.28 2.86 13.95
N PRO A 223 20.54 4.03 14.55
CA PRO A 223 21.88 4.38 14.99
C PRO A 223 22.43 3.34 15.97
N GLN A 224 23.75 3.25 16.04
CA GLN A 224 24.46 2.36 16.95
C GLN A 224 25.46 3.20 17.74
N GLN A 225 25.25 3.31 19.06
CA GLN A 225 26.09 4.07 19.96
C GLN A 225 25.97 3.57 21.40
N GLN A 226 27.10 3.40 22.08
CA GLN A 226 27.13 3.17 23.52
C GLN A 226 27.31 4.50 24.29
N PRO A 227 26.74 4.65 25.50
CA PRO A 227 25.79 3.75 26.13
C PRO A 227 24.40 3.74 25.46
N THR A 228 23.67 2.62 25.58
CA THR A 228 22.30 2.48 25.04
C THR A 228 21.19 2.92 26.00
N HIS A 229 21.45 2.86 27.32
CA HIS A 229 20.46 3.25 28.32
C HIS A 229 20.20 4.76 28.31
N GLU A 230 19.01 5.16 28.75
CA GLU A 230 18.67 6.58 28.88
C GLU A 230 19.57 7.26 29.91
N ILE A 231 20.22 8.33 29.51
CA ILE A 231 21.10 9.12 30.38
C ILE A 231 20.19 10.11 31.14
N PRO A 232 20.09 10.03 32.49
CA PRO A 232 19.22 10.90 33.27
C PRO A 232 19.66 12.36 33.20
N THR A 233 18.70 13.29 33.19
CA THR A 233 18.97 14.74 33.11
C THR A 233 19.81 15.28 34.27
N SER A 234 19.77 14.63 35.43
CA SER A 234 20.57 14.95 36.61
C SER A 234 22.02 14.46 36.53
N SER A 235 22.34 13.59 35.57
CA SER A 235 23.69 13.02 35.44
C SER A 235 24.67 14.03 34.82
N PRO A 236 25.93 14.10 35.29
CA PRO A 236 26.98 14.88 34.63
C PRO A 236 27.18 14.51 33.15
N MET A 237 26.92 13.25 32.78
CA MET A 237 26.98 12.79 31.39
C MET A 237 25.92 13.45 30.50
N TYR A 238 24.77 13.86 31.05
CA TYR A 238 23.74 14.55 30.27
C TYR A 238 24.15 15.97 29.90
N ALA A 239 25.00 16.60 30.71
CA ALA A 239 25.53 17.92 30.43
C ALA A 239 26.53 17.91 29.26
N THR A 240 27.20 16.78 29.00
CA THR A 240 28.16 16.64 27.89
C THR A 240 27.52 16.24 26.56
N LEU A 241 26.23 15.90 26.56
CA LEU A 241 25.49 15.59 25.33
C LEU A 241 25.35 16.85 24.45
N PRO A 242 25.51 16.71 23.13
CA PRO A 242 25.40 17.85 22.22
C PRO A 242 23.98 18.42 22.23
N SER A 243 23.88 19.74 22.28
CA SER A 243 22.62 20.49 22.38
C SER A 243 22.26 21.27 21.10
N ASN A 244 23.19 21.36 20.15
CA ASN A 244 23.02 22.05 18.88
C ASN A 244 23.90 21.42 17.78
N ILE A 245 23.68 21.82 16.52
CA ILE A 245 24.40 21.28 15.35
C ILE A 245 25.91 21.45 15.47
N ALA A 246 26.40 22.60 15.95
CA ALA A 246 27.84 22.85 16.08
C ALA A 246 28.51 21.92 17.12
N GLU A 247 27.80 21.60 18.21
CA GLU A 247 28.25 20.61 19.19
C GLU A 247 28.18 19.18 18.66
N ILE A 248 27.14 18.83 17.89
CA ILE A 248 27.04 17.51 17.24
C ILE A 248 28.28 17.26 16.38
N GLN A 249 28.66 18.24 15.55
CA GLN A 249 29.81 18.09 14.65
C GLN A 249 31.14 17.92 15.39
N ARG A 250 31.33 18.64 16.52
CA ARG A 250 32.52 18.54 17.38
C ARG A 250 32.55 17.33 18.29
N SER A 251 31.41 16.65 18.49
CA SER A 251 31.31 15.49 19.39
C SER A 251 32.15 14.30 18.93
N GLY A 252 32.40 13.33 19.81
CA GLY A 252 33.05 12.06 19.46
C GLY A 252 32.12 11.01 18.83
N LEU A 253 30.90 11.39 18.42
CA LEU A 253 29.91 10.45 17.90
C LEU A 253 30.30 9.87 16.52
N PRO A 254 29.83 8.65 16.19
CA PRO A 254 30.01 8.09 14.85
C PRO A 254 29.43 9.01 13.77
N GLY A 255 30.12 9.11 12.63
CA GLY A 255 29.72 9.94 11.48
C GLY A 255 28.25 9.79 11.07
N PRO A 256 27.73 8.55 10.87
CA PRO A 256 26.32 8.35 10.52
C PRO A 256 25.37 8.94 11.56
N PHE A 257 25.68 8.80 12.85
CA PHE A 257 24.81 9.30 13.91
C PHE A 257 24.84 10.83 14.01
N LYS A 258 26.01 11.45 13.80
CA LYS A 258 26.13 12.92 13.68
C LYS A 258 25.27 13.47 12.55
N ASN A 259 25.28 12.78 11.40
CA ASN A 259 24.49 13.17 10.24
C ASN A 259 23.00 13.10 10.54
N VAL A 260 22.51 12.01 11.15
CA VAL A 260 21.12 11.86 11.57
C VAL A 260 20.70 12.98 12.51
N LEU A 261 21.46 13.24 13.59
CA LEU A 261 21.12 14.28 14.56
C LEU A 261 21.10 15.67 13.91
N SER A 262 22.14 15.99 13.14
CA SER A 262 22.26 17.28 12.46
C SER A 262 21.13 17.51 11.47
N HIS A 263 20.78 16.47 10.71
CA HIS A 263 19.71 16.52 9.72
C HIS A 263 18.35 16.73 10.38
N PHE A 264 18.08 16.04 11.47
CA PHE A 264 16.79 16.11 12.17
C PHE A 264 16.56 17.49 12.79
N CYS A 265 17.61 18.09 13.36
CA CYS A 265 17.56 19.49 13.80
C CYS A 265 17.31 20.44 12.62
N ALA A 266 18.05 20.29 11.52
CA ALA A 266 17.95 21.18 10.37
C ALA A 266 16.59 21.09 9.65
N ARG A 267 15.97 19.91 9.63
CA ARG A 267 14.68 19.65 8.97
C ARG A 267 13.47 19.70 9.91
N ASN A 268 13.64 20.26 11.11
CA ASN A 268 12.56 20.42 12.11
C ASN A 268 11.80 19.10 12.41
N VAL A 269 12.53 18.01 12.60
CA VAL A 269 11.96 16.75 13.11
C VAL A 269 11.60 16.94 14.57
N GLY A 270 10.37 16.58 14.94
CA GLY A 270 9.85 16.74 16.31
C GLY A 270 9.67 15.45 17.08
N LEU A 271 9.61 14.32 16.39
CA LEU A 271 9.40 13.02 17.00
C LEU A 271 10.28 11.96 16.33
N VAL A 272 10.94 11.16 17.16
CA VAL A 272 11.61 9.92 16.78
C VAL A 272 10.86 8.74 17.39
N VAL A 273 10.44 7.80 16.55
CA VAL A 273 9.79 6.56 16.99
C VAL A 273 10.71 5.37 16.76
N ARG A 274 11.08 4.70 17.84
CA ARG A 274 11.93 3.50 17.84
C ARG A 274 11.10 2.23 17.94
N LEU A 275 11.28 1.32 16.99
CA LEU A 275 10.53 0.06 16.88
C LEU A 275 11.34 -1.19 17.22
N ASN A 276 12.65 -1.06 17.42
CA ASN A 276 13.58 -2.14 17.78
C ASN A 276 14.15 -1.97 19.18
N SER A 277 14.85 -3.01 19.65
CA SER A 277 15.66 -2.95 20.87
C SER A 277 16.66 -1.81 20.84
N GLU A 278 17.06 -1.35 22.02
CA GLU A 278 17.87 -0.15 22.18
C GLU A 278 19.30 -0.38 21.71
N LEU A 279 19.70 0.36 20.66
CA LEU A 279 21.08 0.37 20.14
C LEU A 279 21.79 1.71 20.37
N TYR A 280 21.10 2.67 21.00
CA TYR A 280 21.58 4.00 21.34
C TYR A 280 20.71 4.60 22.45
N SER A 281 21.23 5.58 23.18
CA SER A 281 20.48 6.33 24.19
C SER A 281 19.51 7.35 23.57
N SER A 282 18.23 7.31 23.94
CA SER A 282 17.23 8.31 23.51
C SER A 282 17.61 9.74 23.90
N SER A 283 18.45 9.90 24.94
CA SER A 283 18.91 11.18 25.46
C SER A 283 19.61 12.08 24.43
N TYR A 284 20.24 11.52 23.39
CA TYR A 284 20.83 12.31 22.31
C TYR A 284 19.78 13.10 21.50
N PHE A 285 18.57 12.55 21.34
CA PHE A 285 17.47 13.23 20.66
C PHE A 285 16.74 14.18 21.61
N THR A 286 16.45 13.74 22.84
CA THR A 286 15.69 14.57 23.79
C THR A 286 16.47 15.81 24.23
N LYS A 287 17.81 15.73 24.33
CA LYS A 287 18.68 16.89 24.56
C LYS A 287 18.54 17.97 23.48
N LEU A 288 18.24 17.57 22.25
CA LEU A 288 18.03 18.46 21.10
C LEU A 288 16.56 18.94 20.98
N GLY A 289 15.71 18.67 21.98
CA GLY A 289 14.30 19.04 21.94
C GLY A 289 13.46 18.21 20.96
N ILE A 290 13.93 17.01 20.61
CA ILE A 290 13.21 16.05 19.77
C ILE A 290 12.58 15.01 20.69
N GLN A 291 11.26 14.84 20.61
CA GLN A 291 10.57 13.81 21.40
C GLN A 291 11.02 12.44 20.93
N HIS A 292 11.18 11.51 21.87
CA HIS A 292 11.57 10.13 21.57
C HIS A 292 10.57 9.17 22.18
N LEU A 293 10.11 8.20 21.39
CA LEU A 293 9.11 7.23 21.83
C LEU A 293 9.51 5.81 21.42
N ASN A 294 9.49 4.90 22.41
CA ASN A 294 9.65 3.47 22.19
C ASN A 294 8.28 2.83 21.91
N MET A 295 8.13 2.22 20.73
CA MET A 295 6.98 1.43 20.30
C MET A 295 7.47 0.08 19.78
N ILE A 296 8.22 -0.63 20.62
CA ILE A 296 9.00 -1.81 20.26
C ILE A 296 8.09 -3.02 20.04
N PHE A 297 8.34 -3.77 18.96
CA PHE A 297 7.77 -5.09 18.71
C PHE A 297 8.74 -5.94 17.88
N ASP A 298 8.52 -7.26 17.88
CA ASP A 298 9.47 -8.25 17.38
C ASP A 298 9.76 -8.11 15.88
N ASP A 299 11.00 -8.40 15.49
CA ASP A 299 11.43 -8.28 14.10
C ASP A 299 10.71 -9.30 13.19
N GLY A 300 10.40 -8.90 11.96
CA GLY A 300 9.63 -9.72 11.02
C GLY A 300 8.14 -9.90 11.37
N THR A 301 7.68 -9.51 12.56
CA THR A 301 6.27 -9.59 12.96
C THR A 301 5.46 -8.37 12.51
N CYS A 302 4.15 -8.41 12.76
CA CYS A 302 3.22 -7.32 12.44
C CYS A 302 2.77 -6.60 13.73
N PRO A 303 2.61 -5.26 13.72
CA PRO A 303 2.26 -4.52 14.93
C PRO A 303 0.80 -4.76 15.36
N PRO A 304 0.51 -4.82 16.67
CA PRO A 304 -0.86 -4.88 17.15
C PRO A 304 -1.61 -3.58 16.84
N LEU A 305 -2.90 -3.66 16.49
CA LEU A 305 -3.69 -2.50 16.07
C LEU A 305 -3.77 -1.39 17.13
N SER A 306 -3.71 -1.72 18.42
CA SER A 306 -3.66 -0.73 19.50
C SER A 306 -2.38 0.13 19.45
N LEU A 307 -1.24 -0.48 19.15
CA LEU A 307 0.04 0.22 18.93
C LEU A 307 -0.04 1.09 17.68
N VAL A 308 -0.63 0.58 16.59
CA VAL A 308 -0.84 1.35 15.35
C VAL A 308 -1.74 2.56 15.60
N ARG A 309 -2.86 2.39 16.31
CA ARG A 309 -3.78 3.49 16.66
C ARG A 309 -3.08 4.56 17.49
N LYS A 310 -2.25 4.16 18.46
CA LYS A 310 -1.42 5.11 19.24
C LYS A 310 -0.46 5.89 18.33
N PHE A 311 0.23 5.21 17.43
CA PHE A 311 1.14 5.85 16.47
C PHE A 311 0.40 6.84 15.57
N VAL A 312 -0.74 6.43 15.00
CA VAL A 312 -1.55 7.28 14.11
C VAL A 312 -1.98 8.57 14.81
N ASN A 313 -2.45 8.49 16.06
CA ASN A 313 -2.87 9.67 16.82
C ASN A 313 -1.72 10.65 17.04
N LEU A 314 -0.59 10.13 17.53
CA LEU A 314 0.60 10.95 17.80
C LEU A 314 1.13 11.57 16.52
N ALA A 315 1.20 10.79 15.44
CA ALA A 315 1.66 11.27 14.15
C ALA A 315 0.72 12.34 13.58
N HIS A 316 -0.60 12.13 13.71
CA HIS A 316 -1.58 13.09 13.25
C HIS A 316 -1.47 14.42 14.00
N GLU A 317 -1.32 14.39 15.32
CA GLU A 317 -1.11 15.58 16.14
C GLU A 317 0.21 16.30 15.79
N MET A 318 1.33 15.55 15.70
CA MET A 318 2.64 16.11 15.37
C MET A 318 2.63 16.84 14.01
N ILE A 319 1.96 16.26 13.02
CA ILE A 319 1.87 16.81 11.67
C ILE A 319 0.88 17.98 11.61
N THR A 320 -0.31 17.84 12.20
CA THR A 320 -1.39 18.81 12.02
C THR A 320 -1.36 19.98 12.99
N VAL A 321 -0.92 19.74 14.24
CA VAL A 321 -0.87 20.74 15.31
C VAL A 321 0.55 21.30 15.44
N GLN A 322 1.55 20.44 15.63
CA GLN A 322 2.92 20.89 15.89
C GLN A 322 3.67 21.32 14.62
N LYS A 323 3.22 20.87 13.43
CA LYS A 323 3.85 21.15 12.13
C LYS A 323 5.32 20.73 12.07
N ARG A 324 5.66 19.59 12.68
CA ARG A 324 7.03 19.03 12.70
C ARG A 324 7.09 17.66 12.02
N GLY A 325 8.27 17.33 11.49
CA GLY A 325 8.52 16.02 10.87
C GLY A 325 8.60 14.88 11.90
N ILE A 326 8.39 13.65 11.43
CA ILE A 326 8.47 12.44 12.24
C ILE A 326 9.49 11.50 11.60
N ALA A 327 10.46 11.06 12.39
CA ALA A 327 11.42 10.06 11.98
C ALA A 327 11.09 8.70 12.65
N VAL A 328 10.98 7.65 11.85
CA VAL A 328 10.62 6.31 12.34
C VAL A 328 11.72 5.33 11.94
N HIS A 329 12.18 4.52 12.89
CA HIS A 329 13.16 3.49 12.60
C HIS A 329 12.85 2.16 13.30
N CYS A 330 13.31 1.09 12.66
CA CYS A 330 13.53 -0.21 13.27
C CYS A 330 15.03 -0.52 13.14
N LYS A 331 15.41 -1.78 12.94
CA LYS A 331 16.81 -2.14 12.68
C LYS A 331 17.31 -1.53 11.36
N ALA A 332 16.66 -1.88 10.24
CA ALA A 332 17.03 -1.41 8.89
C ALA A 332 16.12 -0.27 8.35
N GLY A 333 15.07 0.11 9.07
CA GLY A 333 14.14 1.14 8.60
C GLY A 333 13.22 0.71 7.45
N LEU A 334 12.97 -0.59 7.27
CA LEU A 334 12.24 -1.15 6.12
C LEU A 334 10.88 -1.76 6.50
N GLY A 335 10.89 -2.92 7.18
CA GLY A 335 9.68 -3.70 7.46
C GLY A 335 8.74 -3.03 8.47
N ARG A 336 9.09 -3.11 9.77
CA ARG A 336 8.31 -2.54 10.89
C ARG A 336 8.00 -1.06 10.70
N THR A 337 8.99 -0.30 10.22
CA THR A 337 8.87 1.12 9.88
C THR A 337 7.80 1.33 8.80
N GLY A 338 7.82 0.54 7.73
CA GLY A 338 6.85 0.60 6.66
C GLY A 338 5.43 0.25 7.11
N CYS A 339 5.25 -0.66 8.08
CA CYS A 339 3.92 -0.95 8.64
C CYS A 339 3.26 0.29 9.24
N LEU A 340 3.99 1.04 10.08
CA LEU A 340 3.43 2.20 10.78
C LEU A 340 3.24 3.39 9.85
N ILE A 341 4.24 3.73 9.05
CA ILE A 341 4.13 4.82 8.05
C ILE A 341 3.02 4.49 7.05
N GLY A 342 2.99 3.27 6.52
CA GLY A 342 1.97 2.83 5.57
C GLY A 342 0.56 2.88 6.15
N ALA A 343 0.36 2.44 7.40
CA ALA A 343 -0.93 2.53 8.07
C ALA A 343 -1.41 3.98 8.22
N TYR A 344 -0.53 4.92 8.59
CA TYR A 344 -0.88 6.34 8.66
C TYR A 344 -1.25 6.90 7.29
N LEU A 345 -0.49 6.57 6.23
CA LEU A 345 -0.75 7.09 4.89
C LEU A 345 -2.04 6.53 4.30
N ILE A 346 -2.39 5.27 4.59
CA ILE A 346 -3.73 4.73 4.28
C ILE A 346 -4.81 5.47 5.06
N TYR A 347 -4.63 5.65 6.37
CA TYR A 347 -5.55 6.38 7.23
C TYR A 347 -5.84 7.78 6.68
N LYS A 348 -4.80 8.57 6.42
CA LYS A 348 -4.94 9.99 6.06
C LYS A 348 -5.33 10.23 4.60
N HIS A 349 -4.79 9.45 3.67
CA HIS A 349 -4.86 9.73 2.23
C HIS A 349 -5.59 8.64 1.41
N GLY A 350 -6.10 7.59 2.06
CA GLY A 350 -6.93 6.59 1.37
C GLY A 350 -6.18 5.79 0.29
N PHE A 351 -4.88 5.56 0.46
CA PHE A 351 -4.16 4.59 -0.37
C PHE A 351 -4.75 3.19 -0.21
N THR A 352 -4.66 2.37 -1.26
CA THR A 352 -4.73 0.92 -1.11
C THR A 352 -3.41 0.39 -0.55
N ALA A 353 -3.41 -0.82 0.02
CA ALA A 353 -2.18 -1.43 0.51
C ALA A 353 -1.12 -1.60 -0.59
N ASN A 354 -1.53 -2.02 -1.79
CA ASN A 354 -0.61 -2.16 -2.92
C ASN A 354 0.03 -0.83 -3.31
N GLU A 355 -0.80 0.19 -3.49
CA GLU A 355 -0.35 1.53 -3.87
C GLU A 355 0.64 2.10 -2.86
N ILE A 356 0.35 1.96 -1.55
CA ILE A 356 1.23 2.54 -0.53
C ILE A 356 2.54 1.78 -0.39
N ILE A 357 2.54 0.45 -0.48
CA ILE A 357 3.79 -0.34 -0.46
C ILE A 357 4.63 0.03 -1.68
N ALA A 358 4.00 0.11 -2.85
CA ALA A 358 4.68 0.46 -4.09
C ALA A 358 5.28 1.88 -4.04
N TYR A 359 4.52 2.86 -3.56
CA TYR A 359 4.99 4.23 -3.36
C TYR A 359 6.13 4.31 -2.33
N MET A 360 6.00 3.65 -1.18
CA MET A 360 7.06 3.63 -0.18
C MET A 360 8.34 3.00 -0.75
N ARG A 361 8.25 1.92 -1.54
CA ARG A 361 9.41 1.33 -2.23
C ARG A 361 10.00 2.22 -3.32
N PHE A 362 9.17 3.05 -3.97
CA PHE A 362 9.63 4.06 -4.91
C PHE A 362 10.42 5.19 -4.21
N MET A 363 10.14 5.48 -2.93
CA MET A 363 10.87 6.48 -2.14
C MET A 363 12.03 5.89 -1.32
N ARG A 364 11.89 4.65 -0.85
CA ARG A 364 12.90 3.88 -0.10
C ARG A 364 12.73 2.40 -0.41
N PRO A 365 13.58 1.80 -1.26
CA PRO A 365 13.48 0.40 -1.64
C PRO A 365 13.40 -0.56 -0.46
N GLY A 366 12.67 -1.67 -0.63
CA GLY A 366 12.58 -2.75 0.37
C GLY A 366 11.60 -2.55 1.53
N MET A 367 10.89 -1.41 1.62
CA MET A 367 9.89 -1.20 2.67
C MET A 367 8.74 -2.22 2.64
N VAL A 368 8.27 -2.60 3.84
CA VAL A 368 7.25 -3.63 4.13
C VAL A 368 7.67 -5.02 3.62
N VAL A 369 7.96 -5.93 4.56
CA VAL A 369 8.66 -7.20 4.25
C VAL A 369 7.84 -8.42 4.68
N GLY A 370 7.78 -9.44 3.83
CA GLY A 370 7.15 -10.73 4.12
C GLY A 370 5.69 -10.61 4.57
N PRO A 371 5.29 -11.23 5.71
CA PRO A 371 3.91 -11.24 6.20
C PRO A 371 3.29 -9.84 6.42
N GLN A 372 4.11 -8.82 6.58
CA GLN A 372 3.67 -7.44 6.79
C GLN A 372 2.89 -6.88 5.60
N GLN A 373 3.16 -7.39 4.38
CA GLN A 373 2.44 -6.98 3.17
C GLN A 373 0.97 -7.40 3.24
N HIS A 374 0.73 -8.69 3.54
CA HIS A 374 -0.61 -9.24 3.76
C HIS A 374 -1.31 -8.55 4.94
N TRP A 375 -0.60 -8.32 6.04
CA TRP A 375 -1.16 -7.61 7.20
C TRP A 375 -1.65 -6.21 6.84
N LEU A 376 -0.86 -5.44 6.09
CA LEU A 376 -1.27 -4.10 5.66
C LEU A 376 -2.48 -4.18 4.71
N HIS A 377 -2.49 -5.17 3.83
CA HIS A 377 -3.62 -5.44 2.93
C HIS A 377 -4.91 -5.79 3.66
N LEU A 378 -4.85 -6.62 4.69
CA LEU A 378 -6.02 -7.04 5.46
C LEU A 378 -6.57 -5.91 6.35
N ASN A 379 -5.69 -5.04 6.86
CA ASN A 379 -6.09 -3.98 7.82
C ASN A 379 -6.36 -2.61 7.18
N GLN A 380 -6.14 -2.44 5.88
CA GLN A 380 -6.35 -1.16 5.20
C GLN A 380 -7.78 -0.60 5.34
N GLY A 381 -8.80 -1.46 5.45
CA GLY A 381 -10.18 -1.05 5.69
C GLY A 381 -10.33 -0.36 7.04
N THR A 382 -9.81 -0.99 8.09
CA THR A 382 -9.78 -0.47 9.46
C THR A 382 -9.11 0.90 9.53
N PHE A 383 -7.98 1.10 8.84
CA PHE A 383 -7.28 2.39 8.87
C PHE A 383 -8.10 3.51 8.21
N ARG A 384 -8.79 3.22 7.10
CA ARG A 384 -9.69 4.19 6.44
C ARG A 384 -10.93 4.48 7.29
N GLU A 385 -11.46 3.46 7.98
CA GLU A 385 -12.58 3.62 8.91
C GLU A 385 -12.22 4.54 10.08
N TRP A 386 -11.05 4.37 10.70
CA TRP A 386 -10.58 5.27 11.75
C TRP A 386 -10.53 6.74 11.32
N TRP A 387 -10.09 7.02 10.08
CA TRP A 387 -10.08 8.40 9.57
C TRP A 387 -11.48 8.97 9.42
N PHE A 388 -12.44 8.15 8.96
CA PHE A 388 -13.83 8.54 8.89
C PHE A 388 -14.39 8.84 10.28
N GLU A 389 -14.20 7.94 11.25
CA GLU A 389 -14.65 8.11 12.63
C GLU A 389 -14.08 9.38 13.26
N ASP A 390 -12.77 9.60 13.13
CA ASP A 390 -12.09 10.77 13.70
C ASP A 390 -12.58 12.07 13.05
N THR A 391 -12.76 12.07 11.73
CA THR A 391 -13.27 13.25 10.99
C THR A 391 -14.70 13.58 11.41
N ILE A 392 -15.56 12.57 11.57
CA ILE A 392 -16.93 12.75 12.03
C ILE A 392 -16.96 13.26 13.47
N LYS A 393 -16.15 12.66 14.36
CA LYS A 393 -16.04 13.09 15.77
C LYS A 393 -15.58 14.55 15.87
N ALA A 394 -14.59 14.95 15.07
CA ALA A 394 -14.11 16.33 15.03
C ALA A 394 -15.20 17.31 14.55
N LYS A 395 -15.96 16.95 13.51
CA LYS A 395 -17.11 17.75 13.02
C LYS A 395 -18.19 17.90 14.10
N TYR A 396 -18.57 16.81 14.77
CA TYR A 396 -19.56 16.88 15.86
C TYR A 396 -19.08 17.74 17.02
N ALA A 397 -17.80 17.65 17.40
CA ALA A 397 -17.23 18.48 18.46
C ALA A 397 -17.29 19.99 18.11
N GLN A 398 -17.15 20.35 16.83
CA GLN A 398 -17.31 21.74 16.36
C GLN A 398 -18.78 22.21 16.31
N MET A 399 -19.73 21.29 16.16
CA MET A 399 -21.17 21.61 16.10
C MET A 399 -21.81 21.71 17.49
N MET A 400 -21.17 21.23 18.55
CA MET A 400 -21.71 21.38 19.91
C MET A 400 -21.62 22.84 20.35
N PRO A 401 -22.73 23.48 20.78
CA PRO A 401 -22.70 24.86 21.25
C PRO A 401 -21.81 24.97 22.48
N SER A 402 -20.86 25.93 22.45
CA SER A 402 -20.06 26.27 23.61
C SER A 402 -20.99 26.83 24.69
N THR A 403 -21.39 26.02 25.66
CA THR A 403 -22.08 26.52 26.85
C THR A 403 -21.13 27.48 27.55
N PRO A 404 -21.48 28.77 27.71
CA PRO A 404 -20.62 29.68 28.45
C PRO A 404 -20.57 29.20 29.89
N THR A 405 -19.45 28.62 30.28
CA THR A 405 -19.12 28.39 31.68
C THR A 405 -19.10 29.75 32.35
N LYS A 406 -20.04 29.95 33.29
CA LYS A 406 -20.06 31.14 34.14
C LYS A 406 -18.68 31.27 34.79
N SER A 407 -17.97 32.35 34.46
CA SER A 407 -16.73 32.75 35.13
C SER A 407 -16.96 32.88 36.63
N PRO A 408 -16.21 32.17 37.50
CA PRO A 408 -16.33 32.33 38.93
C PRO A 408 -15.40 33.46 39.37
N HIS A 409 -15.74 34.71 39.09
CA HIS A 409 -15.24 35.87 39.84
C HIS A 409 -15.86 37.18 39.37
N LYS A 410 -16.83 37.68 40.12
CA LYS A 410 -16.99 39.11 40.37
C LYS A 410 -17.34 39.28 41.85
N GLN A 411 -16.37 39.79 42.62
CA GLN A 411 -16.63 40.43 43.91
C GLN A 411 -17.71 41.48 43.73
N ARG A 412 -18.83 41.37 44.45
CA ARG A 412 -19.76 42.49 44.63
C ARG A 412 -19.33 43.23 45.88
N LEU A 413 -18.92 44.49 45.69
CA LEU A 413 -18.85 45.47 46.76
C LEU A 413 -20.24 45.66 47.36
N ALA A 414 -20.30 45.70 48.69
CA ALA A 414 -21.47 46.11 49.44
C ALA A 414 -21.71 47.62 49.27
N SER A 415 -22.96 48.00 49.01
CA SER A 415 -23.43 49.37 49.28
C SER A 415 -24.76 49.31 50.03
N ASN A 416 -24.77 49.97 51.19
CA ASN A 416 -25.91 50.20 52.06
C ASN A 416 -27.08 50.89 51.34
N GLY A 417 -28.31 50.41 51.61
CA GLY A 417 -29.55 51.08 51.25
C GLY A 417 -30.72 50.50 52.05
N GLN A 418 -31.36 51.35 52.85
CA GLN A 418 -32.42 51.02 53.81
C GLN A 418 -33.80 50.74 53.16
N THR A 419 -34.55 49.84 53.83
CA THR A 419 -36.02 49.80 54.07
C THR A 419 -37.02 49.95 52.92
N PHE A 420 -37.91 48.95 52.75
CA PHE A 420 -39.33 49.01 53.19
C PHE A 420 -40.03 47.64 52.99
N THR A 421 -40.73 47.16 54.02
CA THR A 421 -41.62 45.98 53.96
C THR A 421 -43.09 46.44 53.78
N PRO A 422 -43.92 45.69 53.04
CA PRO A 422 -45.35 45.64 53.27
C PRO A 422 -45.79 44.28 53.86
N PRO A 423 -46.88 44.23 54.66
CA PRO A 423 -47.20 43.11 55.54
C PRO A 423 -48.16 42.08 54.92
N ASN A 424 -48.07 40.85 55.44
CA ASN A 424 -49.07 39.76 55.45
C ASN A 424 -49.53 39.12 54.13
N GLY A 425 -49.39 37.79 54.06
CA GLY A 425 -50.19 36.97 53.13
C GLY A 425 -49.67 35.56 52.81
N SER A 426 -49.57 34.68 53.82
CA SER A 426 -49.74 33.22 53.76
C SER A 426 -49.26 32.39 52.53
N SER A 427 -48.27 31.52 52.78
CA SER A 427 -48.29 30.06 52.51
C SER A 427 -47.00 29.49 51.92
N LYS A 428 -46.27 28.79 52.81
CA LYS A 428 -45.41 27.58 52.67
C LYS A 428 -45.14 27.11 51.23
N ARG A 429 -43.90 26.78 50.84
CA ARG A 429 -43.08 25.73 51.45
C ARG A 429 -41.64 25.82 50.93
N ALA A 430 -40.67 25.81 51.85
CA ALA A 430 -39.27 25.48 51.56
C ALA A 430 -39.05 23.99 51.81
N ALA A 431 -38.22 23.35 51.00
CA ALA A 431 -37.52 22.12 51.37
C ALA A 431 -36.24 22.00 50.54
N LEU A 432 -35.15 22.51 51.12
CA LEU A 432 -33.78 22.12 50.84
C LEU A 432 -33.21 21.72 52.19
N GLY A 433 -32.51 20.59 52.23
CA GLY A 433 -31.93 20.06 53.45
C GLY A 433 -31.23 18.74 53.18
N GLU A 434 -30.02 18.84 52.64
CA GLU A 434 -28.96 17.86 52.86
C GLU A 434 -28.71 17.69 54.37
N ILE A 435 -28.21 16.52 54.79
CA ILE A 435 -27.09 16.36 55.73
C ILE A 435 -26.60 14.90 55.63
N GLU A 436 -25.28 14.77 55.68
CA GLU A 436 -24.44 13.58 55.53
C GLU A 436 -24.39 12.67 56.79
N SER A 437 -23.89 11.44 56.53
CA SER A 437 -23.10 10.55 57.41
C SER A 437 -23.78 9.82 58.59
N ASN A 438 -23.79 8.47 58.57
CA ASN A 438 -22.70 7.65 59.13
C ASN A 438 -22.91 6.13 58.86
N GLU A 439 -21.80 5.38 58.93
CA GLU A 439 -21.61 3.95 58.60
C GLU A 439 -22.38 2.94 59.48
N ARG A 440 -22.86 1.82 58.87
CA ARG A 440 -22.51 0.42 59.21
C ARG A 440 -23.42 -0.62 58.51
N SER A 441 -22.74 -1.51 57.76
CA SER A 441 -22.89 -2.98 57.71
C SER A 441 -24.23 -3.67 57.38
N ASN A 442 -24.22 -4.34 56.22
CA ASN A 442 -24.46 -5.79 56.00
C ASN A 442 -25.68 -6.23 55.15
N SER A 443 -25.34 -7.03 54.12
CA SER A 443 -26.08 -8.14 53.50
C SER A 443 -27.42 -7.93 52.78
N GLY A 444 -27.47 -8.39 51.51
CA GLY A 444 -28.59 -9.21 51.03
C GLY A 444 -29.39 -8.72 49.82
N HIS A 445 -29.17 -9.40 48.69
CA HIS A 445 -30.16 -9.87 47.70
C HIS A 445 -31.11 -8.91 46.94
N ILE A 446 -30.90 -8.92 45.62
CA ILE A 446 -31.77 -8.71 44.44
C ILE A 446 -33.28 -8.63 44.72
N GLY A 447 -33.90 -7.53 44.26
CA GLY A 447 -35.34 -7.40 44.02
C GLY A 447 -35.59 -6.49 42.80
N VAL A 448 -36.16 -7.09 41.75
CA VAL A 448 -36.52 -6.47 40.46
C VAL A 448 -37.74 -5.56 40.63
N LEU A 449 -37.68 -4.33 40.14
CA LEU A 449 -38.84 -3.45 39.95
C LEU A 449 -39.00 -3.17 38.44
N GLU A 450 -39.69 -4.07 37.75
CA GLU A 450 -40.37 -3.76 36.50
C GLU A 450 -41.79 -3.32 36.83
N ASP A 451 -42.09 -2.04 36.68
CA ASP A 451 -43.48 -1.58 36.61
C ASP A 451 -43.53 -0.25 35.88
N ASN A 452 -43.48 -0.32 34.55
CA ASN A 452 -44.01 0.68 33.62
C ASN A 452 -44.08 0.00 32.25
N LEU A 453 -45.25 -0.54 31.87
CA LEU A 453 -45.85 -0.43 30.53
C LEU A 453 -47.20 -1.19 30.49
N PRO A 454 -48.19 -0.73 29.68
CA PRO A 454 -49.62 -0.92 29.93
C PRO A 454 -50.22 -2.22 29.35
N ALA A 455 -51.41 -2.54 29.89
CA ALA A 455 -52.20 -3.75 29.69
C ALA A 455 -52.60 -4.08 28.23
N PRO A 456 -52.77 -5.38 27.92
CA PRO A 456 -53.70 -5.83 26.91
C PRO A 456 -54.89 -6.62 27.48
N THR A 457 -56.03 -6.32 26.87
CA THR A 457 -57.42 -6.72 27.09
C THR A 457 -57.73 -8.24 26.97
N PRO A 458 -58.91 -8.67 27.47
CA PRO A 458 -59.22 -10.05 27.88
C PRO A 458 -59.77 -10.96 26.77
N GLY A 459 -59.45 -12.25 26.85
CA GLY A 459 -60.05 -13.32 26.04
C GLY A 459 -59.37 -14.68 26.25
N GLN A 460 -60.04 -15.56 27.01
CA GLN A 460 -59.69 -16.94 27.40
C GLN A 460 -59.39 -17.94 26.23
N PRO A 461 -59.03 -19.24 26.44
CA PRO A 461 -58.83 -19.99 27.70
C PRO A 461 -57.51 -20.79 27.82
N ARG A 462 -57.22 -21.18 29.07
CA ARG A 462 -56.07 -21.95 29.57
C ARG A 462 -56.18 -23.46 29.23
N LYS A 463 -55.03 -24.13 29.13
CA LYS A 463 -54.89 -25.53 29.57
C LYS A 463 -53.73 -25.69 30.56
N THR A 464 -54.14 -26.15 31.75
CA THR A 464 -53.40 -26.72 32.89
C THR A 464 -52.48 -27.86 32.44
N SER A 465 -51.37 -28.20 33.11
CA SER A 465 -51.23 -28.73 34.48
C SER A 465 -49.77 -28.55 34.95
N LYS A 466 -49.42 -28.09 36.16
CA LYS A 466 -49.58 -28.68 37.51
C LYS A 466 -49.01 -30.11 37.60
N LEU A 467 -47.85 -30.31 38.25
CA LEU A 467 -47.71 -30.93 39.59
C LEU A 467 -46.26 -31.34 39.94
N TYR A 468 -45.88 -30.99 41.18
CA TYR A 468 -44.88 -31.55 42.11
C TYR A 468 -43.39 -31.66 41.70
N GLY A 469 -42.41 -31.32 42.55
CA GLY A 469 -42.43 -30.96 43.97
C GLY A 469 -41.33 -31.72 44.74
N ASN A 470 -40.77 -31.03 45.75
CA ASN A 470 -39.84 -31.48 46.81
C ASN A 470 -38.35 -31.59 46.41
N GLY A 471 -37.40 -30.87 47.00
CA GLY A 471 -37.36 -30.11 48.24
C GLY A 471 -36.54 -30.83 49.30
N ARG A 472 -35.41 -30.24 49.72
CA ARG A 472 -34.91 -30.11 51.11
C ARG A 472 -33.45 -29.65 51.14
N SER A 473 -33.25 -28.43 51.65
CA SER A 473 -32.08 -27.92 52.38
C SER A 473 -32.14 -28.43 53.85
N PRO A 474 -31.31 -28.00 54.85
CA PRO A 474 -30.11 -27.12 54.88
C PRO A 474 -28.95 -27.67 55.77
N GLN A 475 -27.76 -27.03 55.78
CA GLN A 475 -27.03 -26.73 57.04
C GLN A 475 -25.82 -25.78 56.85
N ARG A 476 -25.71 -24.83 57.79
CA ARG A 476 -24.63 -23.87 58.00
C ARG A 476 -23.55 -24.47 58.91
N ILE A 477 -22.28 -24.15 58.68
CA ILE A 477 -21.22 -24.04 59.70
C ILE A 477 -20.31 -22.86 59.31
N ASP A 478 -19.83 -22.18 60.34
CA ASP A 478 -19.20 -20.86 60.38
C ASP A 478 -17.65 -20.95 60.55
N GLU A 479 -16.99 -19.79 60.43
CA GLU A 479 -15.66 -19.39 60.97
C GLU A 479 -14.31 -19.76 60.27
N ASN A 480 -13.69 -18.71 59.75
CA ASN A 480 -12.31 -18.18 59.91
C ASN A 480 -11.02 -19.04 59.83
N GLU A 481 -10.02 -18.38 59.21
CA GLU A 481 -8.56 -18.61 59.12
C GLU A 481 -8.01 -19.40 57.89
N PRO A 482 -6.80 -19.02 57.41
CA PRO A 482 -6.42 -19.03 56.00
C PRO A 482 -5.74 -20.34 55.60
N PHE A 483 -6.03 -20.83 54.40
CA PHE A 483 -5.32 -21.97 53.85
C PHE A 483 -4.90 -21.71 52.40
N THR A 484 -3.59 -21.57 52.24
CA THR A 484 -2.85 -21.79 50.99
C THR A 484 -3.29 -23.08 50.31
N LYS A 485 -3.68 -23.02 49.03
CA LYS A 485 -3.71 -24.20 48.16
C LYS A 485 -3.20 -23.91 46.76
N SER A 486 -2.20 -24.73 46.42
CA SER A 486 -1.90 -25.24 45.10
C SER A 486 -3.16 -25.63 44.32
N HIS A 487 -3.15 -25.38 43.01
CA HIS A 487 -4.06 -26.04 42.08
C HIS A 487 -3.25 -26.80 41.04
N THR A 488 -3.16 -28.10 41.31
CA THR A 488 -2.91 -29.15 40.33
C THR A 488 -4.24 -29.48 39.64
N GLU A 489 -4.20 -29.43 38.31
CA GLU A 489 -4.89 -30.25 37.29
C GLU A 489 -6.42 -30.40 37.25
N VAL A 490 -6.98 -30.25 36.04
CA VAL A 490 -7.60 -31.39 35.32
C VAL A 490 -7.23 -31.27 33.84
N ARG A 491 -6.22 -32.02 33.39
CA ARG A 491 -5.91 -32.22 31.97
C ARG A 491 -6.56 -33.54 31.57
N ALA A 492 -7.55 -33.51 30.69
CA ALA A 492 -8.11 -34.72 30.11
C ALA A 492 -7.14 -35.22 29.03
N ASP A 493 -6.39 -36.28 29.32
CA ASP A 493 -5.51 -36.92 28.35
C ASP A 493 -6.32 -37.66 27.27
N ILE A 494 -5.92 -37.46 26.01
CA ILE A 494 -6.46 -38.17 24.84
C ILE A 494 -5.41 -39.21 24.45
N THR A 495 -5.78 -40.48 24.52
CA THR A 495 -4.95 -41.59 24.05
C THR A 495 -4.96 -41.64 22.52
N ARG A 496 -3.78 -41.76 21.92
CA ARG A 496 -3.61 -42.04 20.48
C ARG A 496 -4.04 -43.47 20.17
N PHE A 497 -4.61 -43.68 18.99
CA PHE A 497 -4.87 -45.02 18.48
C PHE A 497 -3.67 -45.55 17.73
N ASP A 498 -3.44 -46.87 17.78
CA ASP A 498 -2.32 -47.50 17.09
C ASP A 498 -2.54 -47.43 15.56
N GLY A 499 -1.56 -46.86 14.85
CA GLY A 499 -1.65 -46.55 13.41
C GLY A 499 -2.24 -45.17 13.04
N GLU A 500 -2.58 -44.30 14.00
CA GLU A 500 -3.06 -42.93 13.73
C GLU A 500 -1.89 -42.00 13.32
N SER A 501 -1.97 -41.38 12.14
CA SER A 501 -0.94 -40.45 11.66
C SER A 501 -1.00 -39.09 12.39
N ASP A 502 0.13 -38.38 12.48
CA ASP A 502 0.22 -37.12 13.23
C ASP A 502 -0.71 -36.02 12.69
N GLU A 503 -1.00 -36.01 11.39
CA GLU A 503 -1.94 -35.10 10.75
C GLU A 503 -3.39 -35.39 11.15
N GLU A 504 -3.74 -36.67 11.25
CA GLU A 504 -5.08 -37.14 11.61
C GLU A 504 -5.39 -36.88 13.09
N PHE A 505 -4.41 -37.08 13.97
CA PHE A 505 -4.49 -36.71 15.38
C PHE A 505 -4.68 -35.19 15.56
N HIS A 506 -3.97 -34.37 14.78
CA HIS A 506 -4.12 -32.91 14.82
C HIS A 506 -5.48 -32.43 14.32
N LEU A 507 -5.98 -32.97 13.20
CA LEU A 507 -7.31 -32.65 12.68
C LEU A 507 -8.41 -32.94 13.72
N ARG A 508 -8.26 -34.03 14.46
CA ARG A 508 -9.24 -34.47 15.45
C ARG A 508 -9.25 -33.57 16.70
N GLN A 509 -8.10 -33.05 17.12
CA GLN A 509 -8.03 -32.01 18.15
C GLN A 509 -8.68 -30.69 17.69
N ILE A 510 -8.52 -30.32 16.42
CA ILE A 510 -9.07 -29.07 15.87
C ILE A 510 -10.60 -29.17 15.70
N ALA A 511 -11.12 -30.30 15.20
CA ALA A 511 -12.56 -30.52 14.99
C ALA A 511 -13.40 -30.50 16.29
N ARG A 512 -12.80 -30.85 17.43
CA ARG A 512 -13.44 -30.71 18.76
C ARG A 512 -13.39 -29.30 19.33
N ARG A 513 -12.42 -28.47 18.94
CA ARG A 513 -12.37 -27.05 19.33
C ARG A 513 -13.38 -26.19 18.57
N THR A 514 -13.83 -26.64 17.40
CA THR A 514 -14.80 -25.92 16.55
C THR A 514 -16.26 -26.30 16.79
N SER A 515 -16.55 -27.33 17.59
CA SER A 515 -17.93 -27.82 17.84
C SER A 515 -18.62 -27.23 19.08
N SER A 516 -18.07 -26.18 19.70
CA SER A 516 -18.67 -25.49 20.85
C SER A 516 -19.32 -24.12 20.53
N ARG A 517 -19.63 -23.83 19.27
CA ARG A 517 -20.43 -22.65 18.89
C ARG A 517 -21.54 -23.02 17.91
N SER A 518 -22.69 -23.42 18.44
CA SER A 518 -23.94 -23.51 17.68
C SER A 518 -24.68 -22.15 17.70
N PRO A 519 -25.35 -21.73 16.59
CA PRO A 519 -26.06 -20.46 16.51
C PRO A 519 -27.50 -20.58 17.00
N GLN A 520 -27.96 -19.61 17.80
CA GLN A 520 -29.38 -19.49 18.14
C GLN A 520 -30.20 -18.96 16.96
N ARG A 521 -31.34 -19.61 16.76
CA ARG A 521 -32.30 -19.46 15.67
C ARG A 521 -33.43 -18.51 16.10
N SER A 522 -33.66 -17.44 15.35
CA SER A 522 -34.80 -16.52 15.50
C SER A 522 -35.99 -16.94 14.63
N PRO A 523 -37.26 -16.68 15.04
CA PRO A 523 -38.41 -16.73 14.16
C PRO A 523 -38.93 -15.33 13.77
N THR A 524 -39.56 -15.33 12.59
CA THR A 524 -39.95 -14.27 11.67
C THR A 524 -41.16 -13.42 12.06
N LEU A 525 -41.30 -12.19 11.50
CA LEU A 525 -42.34 -11.84 10.49
C LEU A 525 -42.35 -10.35 10.02
N LYS A 526 -42.51 -10.20 8.69
CA LYS A 526 -43.25 -9.21 7.87
C LYS A 526 -42.73 -7.78 7.57
N ASP A 527 -42.26 -7.67 6.32
CA ASP A 527 -42.62 -6.72 5.24
C ASP A 527 -42.69 -5.20 5.49
N LYS A 528 -41.79 -4.48 4.81
CA LYS A 528 -42.17 -3.42 3.85
C LYS A 528 -41.09 -3.15 2.80
N GLN A 529 -41.56 -3.13 1.56
CA GLN A 529 -40.91 -2.90 0.26
C GLN A 529 -39.77 -1.86 0.23
N ARG A 530 -38.68 -2.19 -0.48
CA ARG A 530 -38.01 -1.31 -1.47
C ARG A 530 -37.13 -2.14 -2.42
N ARG A 531 -37.37 -1.96 -3.73
CA ARG A 531 -36.72 -2.62 -4.87
C ARG A 531 -35.22 -2.31 -4.93
N ALA A 532 -34.40 -3.34 -5.16
CA ALA A 532 -33.11 -3.23 -5.84
C ALA A 532 -32.95 -4.43 -6.78
N PHE A 533 -32.55 -4.15 -8.03
CA PHE A 533 -32.38 -5.11 -9.11
C PHE A 533 -31.17 -6.01 -8.85
N SER A 534 -31.33 -7.32 -9.04
CA SER A 534 -30.26 -8.31 -9.00
C SER A 534 -30.11 -8.94 -10.38
N THR A 535 -28.93 -8.84 -10.97
CA THR A 535 -28.54 -9.58 -12.19
C THR A 535 -27.73 -10.79 -11.74
N THR A 536 -28.31 -11.97 -11.92
CA THR A 536 -27.67 -13.26 -11.62
C THR A 536 -26.81 -13.68 -12.81
N SER A 537 -25.50 -13.90 -12.60
CA SER A 537 -24.63 -14.62 -13.53
C SER A 537 -24.31 -15.99 -12.95
N VAL A 538 -24.67 -17.04 -13.69
CA VAL A 538 -24.39 -18.44 -13.37
C VAL A 538 -22.98 -18.76 -13.85
N VAL A 539 -22.11 -19.27 -12.97
CA VAL A 539 -20.80 -19.82 -13.35
C VAL A 539 -20.87 -21.34 -13.20
N GLN A 540 -20.75 -22.05 -14.32
CA GLN A 540 -20.56 -23.50 -14.36
C GLN A 540 -19.08 -23.82 -14.16
N THR A 541 -18.75 -24.54 -13.10
CA THR A 541 -17.41 -25.09 -12.86
C THR A 541 -17.29 -26.44 -13.57
N SER A 542 -16.32 -26.58 -14.47
CA SER A 542 -15.90 -27.87 -15.06
C SER A 542 -14.55 -28.26 -14.48
N VAL A 543 -14.48 -29.44 -13.87
CA VAL A 543 -13.27 -30.00 -13.24
C VAL A 543 -12.60 -30.92 -14.27
N THR A 544 -11.31 -30.72 -14.52
CA THR A 544 -10.49 -31.64 -15.31
C THR A 544 -9.37 -32.17 -14.41
N HIS A 545 -9.33 -33.49 -14.20
CA HIS A 545 -8.27 -34.17 -13.46
C HIS A 545 -7.08 -34.46 -14.39
N THR A 546 -5.87 -34.09 -13.96
CA THR A 546 -4.62 -34.63 -14.51
C THR A 546 -3.75 -35.14 -13.37
N SER A 547 -3.52 -36.45 -13.36
CA SER A 547 -2.62 -37.15 -12.44
C SER A 547 -1.19 -37.12 -12.97
N PHE A 548 -0.23 -36.70 -12.15
CA PHE A 548 1.20 -36.94 -12.39
C PHE A 548 1.78 -37.75 -11.22
N GLY A 549 2.41 -38.87 -11.57
CA GLY A 549 3.02 -39.81 -10.63
C GLY A 549 4.34 -39.29 -10.07
N PHE A 550 4.56 -39.59 -8.80
CA PHE A 550 5.79 -39.34 -8.06
C PHE A 550 6.84 -40.41 -8.39
N GLY A 551 8.10 -39.98 -8.51
CA GLY A 551 9.29 -40.81 -8.42
C GLY A 551 10.37 -39.98 -7.70
N GLU A 552 10.82 -40.49 -6.56
CA GLU A 552 11.71 -39.87 -5.59
C GLU A 552 13.20 -39.89 -6.00
N GLU A 553 13.98 -39.14 -5.20
CA GLU A 553 15.44 -39.23 -4.96
C GLU A 553 16.39 -38.66 -6.04
N SER A 554 17.53 -38.06 -5.72
CA SER A 554 18.15 -37.48 -4.52
C SER A 554 19.45 -36.78 -4.99
N ASP A 555 19.91 -35.77 -4.26
CA ASP A 555 21.15 -35.02 -4.51
C ASP A 555 22.40 -35.90 -4.38
N LEU A 556 23.39 -35.75 -5.27
CA LEU A 556 24.81 -36.05 -5.00
C LEU A 556 25.78 -35.38 -6.00
N GLU A 557 26.96 -35.05 -5.48
CA GLU A 557 27.94 -34.05 -5.92
C GLU A 557 28.78 -34.36 -7.18
N ASN A 558 29.45 -33.28 -7.63
CA ASN A 558 30.57 -33.23 -8.57
C ASN A 558 31.71 -34.22 -8.25
N THR A 559 32.10 -35.05 -9.23
CA THR A 559 33.51 -35.42 -9.47
C THR A 559 33.69 -35.84 -10.94
N ALA A 560 34.61 -35.19 -11.66
CA ALA A 560 35.13 -35.66 -12.95
C ALA A 560 36.33 -36.60 -12.70
N PRO A 561 36.65 -37.63 -13.53
CA PRO A 561 37.33 -37.36 -14.82
C PRO A 561 37.13 -38.39 -15.97
N ALA A 562 37.55 -37.94 -17.16
CA ALA A 562 38.13 -38.65 -18.32
C ALA A 562 37.45 -39.89 -18.98
N GLY A 563 37.07 -39.70 -20.25
CA GLY A 563 37.37 -40.65 -21.33
C GLY A 563 36.22 -41.49 -21.90
N ILE A 564 36.26 -41.66 -23.23
CA ILE A 564 35.54 -42.63 -24.10
C ILE A 564 34.29 -42.09 -24.84
N ARG A 565 34.47 -41.86 -26.14
CA ARG A 565 33.41 -41.77 -27.19
C ARG A 565 32.70 -43.13 -27.34
N PRO A 566 31.40 -43.18 -27.72
CA PRO A 566 31.10 -43.52 -29.12
C PRO A 566 29.80 -42.97 -29.75
N LYS A 567 29.92 -42.69 -31.05
CA LYS A 567 29.04 -43.02 -32.20
C LYS A 567 27.60 -42.48 -32.31
N THR A 568 27.45 -41.60 -33.30
CA THR A 568 26.26 -41.29 -34.12
C THR A 568 25.67 -42.49 -34.86
N PRO A 569 24.36 -42.50 -35.17
CA PRO A 569 23.84 -43.15 -36.37
C PRO A 569 23.35 -42.14 -37.43
N LYS A 570 23.65 -42.52 -38.68
CA LYS A 570 23.36 -41.86 -39.96
C LYS A 570 21.90 -41.94 -40.37
N GLU A 571 21.52 -40.96 -41.19
CA GLU A 571 20.39 -40.94 -42.12
C GLU A 571 20.29 -42.16 -43.03
N LYS A 572 19.05 -42.49 -43.44
CA LYS A 572 18.78 -43.09 -44.75
C LYS A 572 17.44 -42.60 -45.32
N SER A 573 17.52 -42.09 -46.54
CA SER A 573 16.46 -41.64 -47.42
C SER A 573 15.53 -42.77 -47.88
N GLY A 574 14.27 -42.45 -48.14
CA GLY A 574 13.31 -43.29 -48.86
C GLY A 574 12.18 -42.46 -49.46
N SER A 575 12.10 -42.45 -50.78
CA SER A 575 11.13 -41.72 -51.61
C SER A 575 9.77 -42.41 -51.69
N GLY A 576 8.68 -41.65 -51.76
CA GLY A 576 7.37 -42.15 -52.16
C GLY A 576 6.34 -41.02 -52.23
N SER A 577 5.69 -40.89 -53.39
CA SER A 577 4.94 -39.72 -53.82
C SER A 577 3.43 -39.98 -53.92
N ILE A 578 2.65 -38.92 -53.66
CA ILE A 578 1.28 -38.56 -54.14
C ILE A 578 0.06 -39.35 -53.59
N ASN A 579 -0.84 -38.68 -52.84
CA ASN A 579 -2.14 -38.28 -53.41
C ASN A 579 -2.86 -37.13 -52.67
N MET A 580 -3.56 -36.33 -53.48
CA MET A 580 -4.16 -35.02 -53.21
C MET A 580 -5.57 -35.13 -52.60
N GLY A 581 -5.94 -34.19 -51.72
CA GLY A 581 -7.32 -33.99 -51.23
C GLY A 581 -7.58 -32.52 -50.89
N LYS A 582 -8.63 -31.95 -51.49
CA LYS A 582 -8.88 -30.51 -51.73
C LYS A 582 -9.35 -29.68 -50.52
N ILE A 583 -9.00 -28.40 -50.61
CA ILE A 583 -9.57 -27.19 -49.97
C ILE A 583 -11.08 -27.01 -50.29
N ARG A 584 -11.86 -26.50 -49.32
CA ARG A 584 -12.96 -25.49 -49.47
C ARG A 584 -13.46 -25.06 -48.08
N SER A 585 -13.13 -23.85 -47.62
CA SER A 585 -13.85 -22.56 -47.76
C SER A 585 -15.06 -22.40 -46.82
N SER A 586 -14.94 -21.42 -45.92
CA SER A 586 -15.92 -20.92 -44.95
C SER A 586 -17.17 -20.31 -45.60
N PRO A 587 -18.38 -20.42 -45.00
CA PRO A 587 -19.55 -19.72 -45.51
C PRO A 587 -19.67 -18.29 -44.96
N SER A 588 -19.82 -17.36 -45.89
CA SER A 588 -20.29 -15.98 -45.73
C SER A 588 -21.70 -15.93 -45.13
N ARG A 589 -21.93 -15.05 -44.15
CA ARG A 589 -23.28 -14.68 -43.68
C ARG A 589 -23.95 -13.72 -44.66
N ARG A 590 -25.23 -13.98 -44.94
CA ARG A 590 -26.09 -13.27 -45.88
C ARG A 590 -26.85 -12.14 -45.17
N SER A 591 -26.95 -11.01 -45.88
CA SER A 591 -27.77 -9.84 -45.58
C SER A 591 -29.28 -10.15 -45.66
N THR A 592 -30.06 -9.50 -44.81
CA THR A 592 -31.48 -9.19 -45.05
C THR A 592 -31.71 -7.70 -44.84
N ASP A 593 -32.16 -7.05 -45.91
CA ASP A 593 -32.53 -5.64 -46.02
C ASP A 593 -33.70 -5.23 -45.11
N GLY A 594 -33.63 -3.99 -44.61
CA GLY A 594 -34.75 -3.22 -44.10
C GLY A 594 -34.50 -1.73 -44.38
N LYS A 595 -35.10 -1.21 -45.45
CA LYS A 595 -34.99 0.18 -45.91
C LYS A 595 -35.84 1.12 -45.04
N SER A 596 -35.27 2.25 -44.62
CA SER A 596 -36.01 3.52 -44.46
C SER A 596 -35.04 4.68 -44.69
N ALA A 597 -35.28 5.46 -45.75
CA ALA A 597 -34.48 6.60 -46.15
C ALA A 597 -35.03 7.89 -45.51
N VAL A 598 -34.14 8.78 -45.03
CA VAL A 598 -34.42 10.22 -44.92
C VAL A 598 -33.15 11.01 -45.29
N ARG A 599 -33.36 12.05 -46.11
CA ARG A 599 -32.37 12.89 -46.83
C ARG A 599 -31.58 13.83 -45.93
N LYS A 600 -30.36 14.15 -46.43
CA LYS A 600 -29.48 15.26 -46.05
C LYS A 600 -30.13 16.65 -46.28
N THR A 601 -29.75 17.62 -45.46
CA THR A 601 -29.65 19.04 -45.87
C THR A 601 -28.26 19.57 -45.57
N SER A 602 -27.76 20.34 -46.53
CA SER A 602 -26.47 21.01 -46.58
C SER A 602 -26.60 22.41 -45.95
N GLY A 603 -25.55 22.91 -45.31
CA GLY A 603 -25.48 24.30 -44.84
C GLY A 603 -24.04 24.78 -44.67
N ARG A 604 -23.48 25.31 -45.75
CA ARG A 604 -22.21 26.05 -45.80
C ARG A 604 -22.51 27.54 -45.63
N VAL A 605 -22.03 28.15 -44.55
CA VAL A 605 -21.85 29.61 -44.35
C VAL A 605 -20.74 29.70 -43.29
N GLY A 606 -19.69 30.49 -43.32
CA GLY A 606 -19.30 31.67 -44.06
C GLY A 606 -18.32 32.41 -43.13
N SER A 607 -17.15 32.76 -43.65
CA SER A 607 -16.03 33.40 -42.95
C SER A 607 -16.41 34.74 -42.31
N LEU A 608 -15.97 34.99 -41.07
CA LEU A 608 -15.65 36.33 -40.57
C LEU A 608 -14.42 36.22 -39.65
N GLY A 609 -13.30 36.74 -40.15
CA GLY A 609 -12.08 36.93 -39.36
C GLY A 609 -12.17 38.18 -38.51
N ASN A 610 -11.43 38.19 -37.41
CA ASN A 610 -10.86 39.40 -36.84
C ASN A 610 -9.58 39.03 -36.08
N ALA A 611 -8.45 39.39 -36.69
CA ALA A 611 -7.15 39.47 -36.05
C ALA A 611 -7.06 40.84 -35.36
N ILE A 612 -6.74 40.86 -34.06
CA ILE A 612 -6.29 42.08 -33.39
C ILE A 612 -4.95 41.77 -32.70
N SER A 613 -3.94 42.44 -33.23
CA SER A 613 -2.57 42.55 -32.77
C SER A 613 -2.46 43.32 -31.44
N ARG A 614 -1.61 42.82 -30.54
CA ARG A 614 -0.92 43.59 -29.49
C ARG A 614 -0.03 44.67 -30.14
N PRO A 615 0.21 45.84 -29.50
CA PRO A 615 1.12 45.92 -28.35
C PRO A 615 0.76 47.00 -27.30
N LYS A 616 1.45 46.92 -26.14
CA LYS A 616 1.92 48.02 -25.27
C LYS A 616 2.63 47.39 -24.06
N SER A 617 3.93 47.64 -23.89
CA SER A 617 4.53 48.75 -23.12
C SER A 617 4.24 48.61 -21.62
#